data_AF-A0A843D436-F1
#
_entry.id   AF-A0A843D436-F1
#
_cell.length_a   1.000
_cell.length_b   1.000
_cell.length_c   1.000
_cell.angle_alpha   90.00
_cell.angle_beta   90.00
_cell.angle_gamma   90.00
#
_symmetry.space_group_name_H-M   'P 1'
#
loop_
_entity.id
_entity.type
_entity.pdbx_description
1 polymer ?
#
loop_
_entity_poly.entity_id
_entity_poly.type
_entity_poly.pdbx_seq_one_letter_code
_entity_poly.pdbx_strand_id
1 'polypeptide(L)'
;PFWGGSGGSSGISPLLCFQAAEIFARGHTLLPLPKAEAELLDDLIRSLPDDIIPGKIHLRTEPEVNGWSVVAATFAGETANRVLATLLKNRLSGVHEVRVTPYAIRIFGFASPDAGDTIVRVLAEIADDPHAFEELPPLPDTFWKFGAYLPSAVKKEMTDIRYYRTADIRALLQNRDF
;
A
#
# COMPACT_ATOMS: atom_id res chain seq x y z
N PRO A 1 -2.61 -5.53 -14.20
CA PRO A 1 -2.84 -6.92 -13.72
C PRO A 1 -2.68 -7.00 -12.20
N PHE A 2 -3.61 -7.64 -11.48
CA PHE A 2 -3.51 -7.82 -10.03
C PHE A 2 -2.37 -8.79 -9.63
N TRP A 3 -2.14 -9.80 -10.48
CA TRP A 3 -1.03 -10.75 -10.35
C TRP A 3 0.16 -10.29 -11.20
N GLY A 4 1.33 -10.12 -10.58
CA GLY A 4 2.60 -10.07 -11.31
C GLY A 4 2.95 -11.48 -11.82
N GLY A 5 3.37 -11.59 -13.08
CA GLY A 5 3.59 -12.86 -13.76
C GLY A 5 4.59 -13.79 -13.06
N SER A 6 4.51 -15.07 -13.41
CA SER A 6 5.39 -16.17 -13.01
C SER A 6 6.86 -15.75 -12.95
N GLY A 7 7.47 -15.84 -11.76
CA GLY A 7 8.89 -15.61 -11.55
C GLY A 7 9.23 -14.23 -10.98
N GLY A 8 8.99 -14.05 -9.68
CA GLY A 8 9.74 -13.09 -8.88
C GLY A 8 9.89 -11.68 -9.46
N SER A 9 8.80 -11.01 -9.85
CA SER A 9 8.84 -9.55 -9.88
C SER A 9 9.05 -9.10 -8.43
N SER A 10 10.32 -8.96 -8.04
CA SER A 10 10.74 -8.53 -6.71
C SER A 10 10.34 -7.05 -6.59
N GLY A 11 9.07 -6.82 -6.26
CA GLY A 11 8.69 -5.57 -5.63
C GLY A 11 9.65 -5.32 -4.46
N ILE A 12 9.92 -4.06 -4.16
CA ILE A 12 10.82 -3.70 -3.06
C ILE A 12 10.34 -4.42 -1.79
N SER A 13 11.27 -5.07 -1.09
CA SER A 13 10.96 -5.81 0.14
C SER A 13 10.20 -4.91 1.12
N PRO A 14 9.11 -5.39 1.76
CA PRO A 14 8.41 -4.62 2.79
C PRO A 14 9.34 -4.11 3.89
N LEU A 15 10.41 -4.86 4.21
CA LEU A 15 11.43 -4.43 5.16
C LEU A 15 12.17 -3.17 4.65
N LEU A 16 12.54 -3.12 3.38
CA LEU A 16 13.21 -1.96 2.80
C LEU A 16 12.27 -0.76 2.73
N CYS A 17 10.98 -0.98 2.43
CA CYS A 17 9.98 0.08 2.47
C CYS A 17 9.80 0.64 3.88
N PHE A 18 9.72 -0.22 4.90
CA PHE A 18 9.65 0.20 6.30
C PHE A 18 10.90 0.98 6.73
N GLN A 19 12.10 0.50 6.37
CA GLN A 19 13.35 1.22 6.65
C GLN A 19 13.40 2.59 5.97
N ALA A 20 12.87 2.72 4.75
CA ALA A 20 12.72 4.02 4.11
C ALA A 20 11.82 4.95 4.94
N ALA A 21 10.68 4.46 5.43
CA ALA A 21 9.81 5.22 6.33
C ALA A 21 10.54 5.68 7.60
N GLU A 22 11.36 4.81 8.21
CA GLU A 22 12.16 5.16 9.39
C GLU A 22 13.21 6.25 9.10
N ILE A 23 13.82 6.22 7.91
CA ILE A 23 14.73 7.29 7.48
C ILE A 23 13.98 8.61 7.34
N PHE A 24 12.80 8.61 6.72
CA PHE A 24 11.98 9.81 6.55
C PHE A 24 11.49 10.37 7.88
N ALA A 25 10.96 9.51 8.76
CA ALA A 25 10.50 9.90 10.09
C ALA A 25 11.61 10.48 10.97
N ARG A 26 12.84 9.99 10.81
CA ARG A 26 14.02 10.51 11.52
C ARG A 26 14.55 11.81 10.91
N GLY A 27 14.17 12.14 9.67
CA GLY A 27 14.61 13.33 8.97
C GLY A 27 16.06 13.29 8.47
N HIS A 28 16.78 12.16 8.62
CA HIS A 28 18.15 11.99 8.13
C HIS A 28 18.56 10.51 8.03
N THR A 29 19.64 10.24 7.29
CA THR A 29 20.28 8.91 7.22
C THR A 29 21.33 8.71 8.32
N LEU A 30 21.46 7.48 8.83
CA LEU A 30 22.60 7.08 9.69
C LEU A 30 23.76 6.49 8.89
N LEU A 31 23.59 6.30 7.58
CA LEU A 31 24.66 5.78 6.75
C LEU A 31 25.72 6.87 6.55
N PRO A 32 27.01 6.55 6.70
CA PRO A 32 28.08 7.48 6.37
C PRO A 32 28.16 7.61 4.84
N LEU A 33 27.37 8.54 4.28
CA LEU A 33 27.33 8.80 2.85
C LEU A 33 28.36 9.87 2.44
N PRO A 34 28.97 9.75 1.25
CA PRO A 34 29.61 10.86 0.56
C PRO A 34 28.72 12.12 0.52
N LYS A 35 29.35 13.29 0.64
CA LYS A 35 28.66 14.58 0.78
C LYS A 35 27.56 14.82 -0.28
N ALA A 36 27.85 14.54 -1.55
CA ALA A 36 26.87 14.75 -2.63
C ALA A 36 25.62 13.86 -2.49
N GLU A 37 25.79 12.63 -2.00
CA GLU A 37 24.68 11.68 -1.80
C GLU A 37 23.87 12.04 -0.54
N ALA A 38 24.55 12.52 0.51
CA ALA A 38 23.89 13.04 1.71
C ALA A 38 23.03 14.28 1.38
N GLU A 39 23.56 15.23 0.60
CA GLU A 39 22.82 16.42 0.16
C GLU A 39 21.57 16.07 -0.65
N LEU A 40 21.70 15.13 -1.61
CA LEU A 40 20.55 14.64 -2.39
C LEU A 40 19.48 13.98 -1.51
N LEU A 41 19.89 13.20 -0.52
CA LEU A 41 18.97 12.52 0.37
C LEU A 41 18.29 13.50 1.34
N ASP A 42 19.03 14.46 1.87
CA ASP A 42 18.48 15.52 2.72
C ASP A 42 17.43 16.35 1.97
N ASP A 43 17.68 16.70 0.72
CA ASP A 43 16.71 17.42 -0.11
C ASP A 43 15.46 16.59 -0.38
N LEU A 44 15.63 15.28 -0.63
CA LEU A 44 14.49 14.37 -0.79
C LEU A 44 13.67 14.26 0.50
N ILE A 45 14.32 14.11 1.65
CA ILE A 45 13.65 14.03 2.95
C ILE A 45 12.87 15.31 3.23
N ARG A 46 13.46 16.50 3.00
CA ARG A 46 12.79 17.80 3.18
C ARG A 46 11.62 18.03 2.23
N SER A 47 11.59 17.33 1.09
CA SER A 47 10.48 17.44 0.13
C SER A 47 9.25 16.64 0.55
N LEU A 48 9.41 15.70 1.48
CA LEU A 48 8.33 14.89 2.03
C LEU A 48 7.73 15.59 3.26
N PRO A 49 6.46 15.32 3.58
CA PRO A 49 5.82 15.94 4.74
C PRO A 49 6.42 15.41 6.06
N ASP A 50 6.49 16.30 7.05
CA ASP A 50 7.17 16.06 8.34
C ASP A 50 6.41 15.10 9.28
N ASP A 51 5.21 14.67 8.89
CA ASP A 51 4.29 13.87 9.69
C ASP A 51 4.31 12.37 9.36
N ILE A 52 5.23 11.92 8.48
CA ILE A 52 5.36 10.49 8.15
C ILE A 52 5.82 9.70 9.39
N ILE A 53 4.91 8.89 9.90
CA ILE A 53 5.12 7.92 10.97
C ILE A 53 5.17 6.50 10.37
N PRO A 54 6.25 5.72 10.61
CA PRO A 54 6.36 4.35 10.12
C PRO A 54 5.24 3.46 10.67
N GLY A 55 4.70 2.59 9.81
CA GLY A 55 3.61 1.68 10.21
C GLY A 55 2.23 2.34 10.34
N LYS A 56 2.07 3.57 9.83
CA LYS A 56 0.80 4.27 9.66
C LYS A 56 0.54 4.59 8.19
N ILE A 57 -0.72 4.81 7.84
CA ILE A 57 -1.10 5.31 6.52
C ILE A 57 -1.27 6.82 6.63
N HIS A 58 -0.56 7.58 5.79
CA HIS A 58 -0.67 9.03 5.75
C HIS A 58 -1.44 9.45 4.51
N LEU A 59 -2.50 10.22 4.70
CA LEU A 59 -3.36 10.67 3.60
C LEU A 59 -3.07 12.12 3.22
N ARG A 60 -2.88 12.37 1.93
CA ARG A 60 -2.77 13.71 1.38
C ARG A 60 -3.66 13.88 0.16
N THR A 61 -4.48 14.91 0.17
CA THR A 61 -5.20 15.35 -1.02
C THR A 61 -4.30 16.28 -1.84
N GLU A 62 -4.13 15.99 -3.12
CA GLU A 62 -3.33 16.78 -4.05
C GLU A 62 -4.18 17.30 -5.21
N PRO A 63 -4.01 18.56 -5.63
CA PRO A 63 -4.69 19.08 -6.81
C PRO A 63 -4.13 18.42 -8.08
N GLU A 64 -5.02 18.10 -9.01
CA GLU A 64 -4.72 17.53 -10.33
C GLU A 64 -5.24 18.47 -11.43
N VAL A 65 -4.81 18.24 -12.67
CA VAL A 65 -5.29 19.02 -13.84
C VAL A 65 -6.81 19.00 -13.94
N ASN A 66 -7.44 17.88 -13.61
CA ASN A 66 -8.90 17.67 -13.68
C ASN A 66 -9.45 17.15 -12.35
N GLY A 67 -9.30 17.93 -11.27
CA GLY A 67 -9.87 17.62 -9.96
C GLY A 67 -8.79 17.37 -8.91
N TRP A 68 -8.97 16.32 -8.11
CA TRP A 68 -8.09 16.00 -6.99
C TRP A 68 -7.73 14.52 -6.99
N SER A 69 -6.57 14.21 -6.39
CA SER A 69 -6.16 12.85 -6.06
C SER A 69 -5.88 12.74 -4.57
N VAL A 70 -5.98 11.52 -4.04
CA VAL A 70 -5.57 11.19 -2.67
C VAL A 70 -4.38 10.25 -2.76
N VAL A 71 -3.29 10.63 -2.10
CA VAL A 71 -2.10 9.80 -1.89
C VAL A 71 -2.17 9.22 -0.48
N ALA A 72 -2.22 7.89 -0.39
CA ALA A 72 -2.08 7.13 0.83
C ALA A 72 -0.65 6.57 0.91
N ALA A 73 0.23 7.22 1.66
CA ALA A 73 1.59 6.76 1.90
C ALA A 73 1.59 5.73 3.03
N THR A 74 1.98 4.48 2.72
CA THR A 74 1.85 3.33 3.62
C THR A 74 3.19 2.70 3.97
N PHE A 75 4.17 2.78 3.05
CA PHE A 75 5.45 2.08 3.13
C PHE A 75 5.34 0.56 3.40
N ALA A 76 4.19 -0.04 3.09
CA ALA A 76 3.91 -1.45 3.37
C ALA A 76 4.45 -2.43 2.30
N GLY A 77 5.04 -1.90 1.22
CA GLY A 77 5.49 -2.66 0.07
C GLY A 77 4.38 -2.88 -0.97
N GLU A 78 4.80 -3.29 -2.16
CA GLU A 78 3.95 -3.27 -3.35
C GLU A 78 2.78 -4.26 -3.27
N THR A 79 3.00 -5.45 -2.68
CA THR A 79 1.95 -6.47 -2.53
C THR A 79 0.88 -6.02 -1.54
N ALA A 80 1.27 -5.49 -0.38
CA ALA A 80 0.32 -4.97 0.60
C ALA A 80 -0.48 -3.80 0.00
N ASN A 81 0.19 -2.90 -0.73
CA ASN A 81 -0.48 -1.78 -1.39
C ASN A 81 -1.40 -2.24 -2.52
N ARG A 82 -1.09 -3.32 -3.24
CA ARG A 82 -2.00 -3.93 -4.22
C ARG A 82 -3.25 -4.49 -3.55
N VAL A 83 -3.11 -5.19 -2.43
CA VAL A 83 -4.25 -5.71 -1.67
C VAL A 83 -5.13 -4.56 -1.18
N LEU A 84 -4.54 -3.57 -0.52
CA LEU A 84 -5.28 -2.41 -0.03
C LEU A 84 -5.94 -1.62 -1.17
N ALA A 85 -5.25 -1.44 -2.31
CA ALA A 85 -5.82 -0.80 -3.49
C ALA A 85 -7.01 -1.59 -4.08
N THR A 86 -7.00 -2.92 -4.03
CA THR A 86 -8.14 -3.74 -4.45
C THR A 86 -9.32 -3.56 -3.49
N LEU A 87 -9.10 -3.59 -2.18
CA LEU A 87 -10.16 -3.36 -1.19
C LEU A 87 -10.77 -1.96 -1.36
N LEU A 88 -9.92 -0.94 -1.54
CA LEU A 88 -10.35 0.43 -1.83
C LEU A 88 -11.17 0.49 -3.13
N LYS A 89 -10.72 -0.15 -4.21
CA LYS A 89 -11.44 -0.18 -5.49
C LYS A 89 -12.83 -0.80 -5.35
N ASN A 90 -12.95 -1.89 -4.59
CA ASN A 90 -14.24 -2.56 -4.36
C ASN A 90 -15.22 -1.63 -3.64
N ARG A 91 -14.76 -0.91 -2.60
CA ARG A 91 -15.60 0.03 -1.83
C ARG A 91 -15.90 1.32 -2.61
N LEU A 92 -14.99 1.76 -3.47
CA LEU A 92 -15.14 2.95 -4.32
C LEU A 92 -15.88 2.68 -5.64
N SER A 93 -16.55 1.52 -5.76
CA SER A 93 -17.34 1.10 -6.94
C SER A 93 -16.56 1.11 -8.27
N GLY A 94 -15.23 1.04 -8.23
CA GLY A 94 -14.39 1.01 -9.43
C GLY A 94 -14.36 2.29 -10.29
N VAL A 95 -15.00 3.38 -9.86
CA VAL A 95 -15.04 4.66 -10.61
C VAL A 95 -13.69 5.36 -10.62
N HIS A 96 -12.90 5.15 -9.57
CA HIS A 96 -11.63 5.83 -9.36
C HIS A 96 -10.46 5.04 -9.97
N GLU A 97 -9.60 5.73 -10.72
CA GLU A 97 -8.31 5.17 -11.12
C GLU A 97 -7.43 5.04 -9.87
N VAL A 98 -6.82 3.86 -9.66
CA VAL A 98 -5.89 3.62 -8.55
C VAL A 98 -4.56 3.13 -9.10
N ARG A 99 -3.50 3.84 -8.74
CA ARG A 99 -2.10 3.50 -9.02
C ARG A 99 -1.41 3.07 -7.73
N VAL A 100 -0.53 2.08 -7.85
CA VAL A 100 0.16 1.46 -6.73
C VAL A 100 1.66 1.56 -6.94
N THR A 101 2.38 1.96 -5.90
CA THR A 101 3.84 1.85 -5.79
C THR A 101 4.19 1.05 -4.53
N PRO A 102 5.47 0.68 -4.33
CA PRO A 102 5.90 0.07 -3.07
C PRO A 102 5.69 0.94 -1.83
N TYR A 103 5.60 2.26 -2.00
CA TYR A 103 5.53 3.23 -0.88
C TYR A 103 4.14 3.82 -0.65
N ALA A 104 3.31 3.88 -1.70
CA ALA A 104 2.02 4.56 -1.62
C ALA A 104 0.98 4.00 -2.60
N ILE A 105 -0.27 4.38 -2.36
CA ILE A 105 -1.41 4.20 -3.26
C ILE A 105 -1.91 5.59 -3.64
N ARG A 106 -2.10 5.85 -4.93
CA ARG A 106 -2.67 7.11 -5.42
C ARG A 106 -4.02 6.84 -6.09
N ILE A 107 -5.04 7.58 -5.67
CA ILE A 107 -6.43 7.41 -6.07
C ILE A 107 -6.87 8.70 -6.75
N PHE A 108 -7.30 8.64 -7.99
CA PHE A 108 -7.63 9.81 -8.81
C PHE A 108 -9.14 9.97 -9.03
N GLY A 109 -9.52 11.11 -9.62
CA GLY A 109 -10.87 11.34 -10.09
C GLY A 109 -11.83 11.87 -9.03
N PHE A 110 -11.32 12.59 -8.03
CA PHE A 110 -12.17 13.27 -7.06
C PHE A 110 -12.50 14.69 -7.54
N ALA A 111 -13.73 15.12 -7.27
CA ALA A 111 -14.20 16.46 -7.60
C ALA A 111 -13.94 17.49 -6.49
N SER A 112 -13.60 17.05 -5.27
CA SER A 112 -13.47 17.90 -4.08
C SER A 112 -12.09 17.79 -3.42
N PRO A 113 -11.55 18.88 -2.84
CA PRO A 113 -10.38 18.83 -1.95
C PRO A 113 -10.59 17.96 -0.70
N ASP A 114 -11.84 17.72 -0.31
CA ASP A 114 -12.19 16.89 0.86
C ASP A 114 -12.16 15.38 0.55
N ALA A 115 -11.52 14.98 -0.56
CA ALA A 115 -11.39 13.59 -0.97
C ALA A 115 -10.70 12.71 0.09
N GLY A 116 -9.78 13.29 0.87
CA GLY A 116 -9.10 12.64 2.00
C GLY A 116 -10.10 12.03 2.99
N ASP A 117 -11.11 12.79 3.41
CA ASP A 117 -12.13 12.34 4.37
C ASP A 117 -12.93 11.14 3.85
N THR A 118 -13.17 11.10 2.53
CA THR A 118 -13.82 9.96 1.89
C THR A 118 -12.94 8.71 2.00
N ILE A 119 -11.63 8.84 1.77
CA ILE A 119 -10.70 7.72 1.91
C ILE A 119 -10.54 7.29 3.36
N VAL A 120 -10.47 8.21 4.33
CA VAL A 120 -10.47 7.89 5.77
C VAL A 120 -11.66 7.02 6.12
N ARG A 121 -12.87 7.44 5.72
CA ARG A 121 -14.10 6.68 5.99
C ARG A 121 -14.06 5.29 5.38
N VAL A 122 -13.64 5.17 4.12
CA VAL A 122 -13.56 3.87 3.44
C VAL A 122 -12.51 2.95 4.09
N LEU A 123 -11.34 3.49 4.50
CA LEU A 123 -10.33 2.71 5.22
C LEU A 123 -10.85 2.21 6.56
N ALA A 124 -11.60 3.04 7.30
CA ALA A 124 -12.25 2.64 8.54
C ALA A 124 -13.31 1.55 8.32
N GLU A 125 -14.14 1.66 7.26
CA GLU A 125 -15.11 0.63 6.89
C GLU A 125 -14.42 -0.71 6.57
N ILE A 126 -13.30 -0.69 5.83
CA ILE A 126 -12.51 -1.89 5.54
C ILE A 126 -11.91 -2.47 6.82
N ALA A 127 -11.43 -1.63 7.74
CA ALA A 127 -10.83 -2.07 9.00
C ALA A 127 -11.83 -2.82 9.88
N ASP A 128 -13.08 -2.33 9.91
CA ASP A 128 -14.15 -2.81 10.78
C ASP A 128 -14.92 -4.00 10.18
N ASP A 129 -14.81 -4.23 8.88
CA ASP A 129 -15.40 -5.37 8.21
C ASP A 129 -14.54 -6.64 8.39
N PRO A 130 -15.03 -7.67 9.12
CA PRO A 130 -14.30 -8.92 9.30
C PRO A 130 -14.16 -9.70 7.99
N HIS A 131 -15.04 -9.48 7.01
CA HIS A 131 -15.10 -10.19 5.74
C HIS A 131 -14.47 -9.41 4.58
N ALA A 132 -13.92 -8.21 4.80
CA ALA A 132 -13.37 -7.36 3.74
C ALA A 132 -12.39 -8.11 2.80
N PHE A 133 -11.57 -9.00 3.35
CA PHE A 133 -10.56 -9.75 2.60
C PHE A 133 -11.11 -10.95 1.82
N GLU A 134 -12.37 -11.35 2.03
CA GLU A 134 -13.00 -12.43 1.26
C GLU A 134 -13.24 -12.05 -0.20
N GLU A 135 -13.28 -10.75 -0.49
CA GLU A 135 -13.46 -10.20 -1.84
C GLU A 135 -12.17 -10.22 -2.68
N LEU A 136 -11.04 -10.63 -2.10
CA LEU A 136 -9.78 -10.72 -2.82
C LEU A 136 -9.84 -11.84 -3.88
N PRO A 137 -9.30 -11.60 -5.08
CA PRO A 137 -9.37 -12.59 -6.14
C PRO A 137 -8.62 -13.88 -5.76
N PRO A 138 -9.06 -15.06 -6.20
CA PRO A 138 -8.29 -16.28 -5.98
C PRO A 138 -6.98 -16.23 -6.78
N LEU A 139 -5.90 -16.75 -6.18
CA LEU A 139 -4.62 -16.92 -6.88
C LEU A 139 -4.79 -17.86 -8.10
N PRO A 140 -4.21 -17.55 -9.28
CA PRO A 140 -4.22 -18.47 -10.40
C PRO A 140 -3.51 -19.78 -10.05
N ASP A 141 -3.99 -20.91 -10.57
CA ASP A 141 -3.41 -22.23 -10.30
C ASP A 141 -1.94 -22.36 -10.71
N THR A 142 -1.51 -21.52 -11.66
CA THR A 142 -0.14 -21.44 -12.17
C THR A 142 0.80 -20.63 -11.29
N PHE A 143 0.30 -19.94 -10.27
CA PHE A 143 1.12 -19.07 -9.41
C PHE A 143 2.13 -19.86 -8.58
N TRP A 144 1.76 -21.04 -8.11
CA TRP A 144 2.67 -21.98 -7.47
C TRP A 144 2.96 -23.16 -8.37
N LYS A 145 4.20 -23.64 -8.35
CA LYS A 145 4.67 -24.79 -9.14
C LYS A 145 3.78 -26.03 -9.00
N PHE A 146 3.18 -26.23 -7.83
CA PHE A 146 2.26 -27.33 -7.55
C PHE A 146 0.85 -26.84 -7.16
N GLY A 147 0.52 -25.59 -7.50
CA GLY A 147 -0.75 -24.96 -7.14
C GLY A 147 -1.95 -25.80 -7.59
N ALA A 148 -1.94 -26.31 -8.81
CA ALA A 148 -3.00 -27.17 -9.35
C ALA A 148 -3.29 -28.44 -8.52
N TYR A 149 -2.31 -28.96 -7.77
CA TYR A 149 -2.45 -30.21 -6.99
C TYR A 149 -2.89 -29.99 -5.54
N LEU A 150 -2.96 -28.74 -5.09
CA LEU A 150 -3.38 -28.42 -3.72
C LEU A 150 -4.91 -28.37 -3.61
N PRO A 151 -5.52 -28.85 -2.51
CA PRO A 151 -6.92 -28.59 -2.21
C PRO A 151 -7.21 -27.09 -2.12
N SER A 152 -8.40 -26.66 -2.52
CA SER A 152 -8.79 -25.24 -2.54
C SER A 152 -8.65 -24.56 -1.17
N ALA A 153 -8.99 -25.25 -0.08
CA ALA A 153 -8.83 -24.74 1.28
C ALA A 153 -7.36 -24.42 1.62
N VAL A 154 -6.46 -25.35 1.28
CA VAL A 154 -5.00 -25.17 1.48
C VAL A 154 -4.49 -24.03 0.60
N LYS A 155 -4.98 -23.90 -0.64
CA LYS A 155 -4.61 -22.77 -1.49
C LYS A 155 -5.01 -21.45 -0.86
N LYS A 156 -6.25 -21.34 -0.38
CA LYS A 156 -6.77 -20.12 0.25
C LYS A 156 -5.93 -19.73 1.46
N GLU A 157 -5.65 -20.67 2.35
CA GLU A 157 -4.83 -20.46 3.54
C GLU A 157 -3.40 -20.02 3.19
N MET A 158 -2.74 -20.74 2.28
CA MET A 158 -1.39 -20.38 1.84
C MET A 158 -1.34 -19.02 1.13
N THR A 159 -2.39 -18.67 0.38
CA THR A 159 -2.49 -17.38 -0.32
C THR A 159 -2.56 -16.26 0.69
N ASP A 160 -3.40 -16.45 1.70
CA ASP A 160 -3.61 -15.50 2.79
C ASP A 160 -2.32 -15.27 3.57
N ILE A 161 -1.62 -16.34 3.98
CA ILE A 161 -0.41 -16.25 4.81
C ILE A 161 0.80 -15.74 4.02
N ARG A 162 0.99 -16.19 2.77
CA ARG A 162 2.25 -15.97 2.03
C ARG A 162 2.20 -14.83 1.04
N TYR A 163 1.03 -14.54 0.49
CA TYR A 163 0.90 -13.53 -0.56
C TYR A 163 0.15 -12.30 -0.04
N TYR A 164 -1.09 -12.46 0.40
CA TYR A 164 -1.91 -11.33 0.84
C TYR A 164 -1.49 -10.75 2.17
N ARG A 165 -1.03 -11.60 3.10
CA ARG A 165 -0.63 -11.20 4.46
C ARG A 165 -1.71 -10.35 5.12
N THR A 166 -2.97 -10.80 5.04
CA THR A 166 -4.14 -10.00 5.45
C THR A 166 -4.10 -9.58 6.91
N ALA A 167 -3.50 -10.38 7.78
CA ALA A 167 -3.24 -10.03 9.18
C ALA A 167 -2.38 -8.76 9.32
N ASP A 168 -1.33 -8.62 8.51
CA ASP A 168 -0.44 -7.45 8.55
C ASP A 168 -1.14 -6.20 8.02
N ILE A 169 -1.97 -6.36 6.98
CA ILE A 169 -2.77 -5.27 6.42
C ILE A 169 -3.85 -4.85 7.42
N ARG A 170 -4.48 -5.80 8.11
CA ARG A 170 -5.45 -5.50 9.16
C ARG A 170 -4.79 -4.74 10.31
N ALA A 171 -3.60 -5.14 10.74
CA ALA A 171 -2.84 -4.42 11.75
C ALA A 171 -2.51 -2.99 11.32
N LEU A 172 -2.12 -2.79 10.05
CA LEU A 172 -1.91 -1.46 9.47
C LEU A 172 -3.19 -0.61 9.50
N LEU A 173 -4.35 -1.20 9.18
CA LEU A 173 -5.64 -0.52 9.15
C LEU A 173 -6.21 -0.21 10.56
N GLN A 174 -5.84 -0.99 11.56
CA GLN A 174 -6.27 -0.77 12.95
C GLN A 174 -5.52 0.39 13.63
N ASN A 175 -4.39 0.83 13.05
CA ASN A 175 -3.66 2.00 13.48
C ASN A 175 -4.32 3.27 12.90
N ARG A 176 -5.50 3.62 13.43
CA ARG A 176 -6.47 4.61 12.88
C ARG A 176 -6.01 6.07 12.85
N ASP A 177 -4.73 6.33 13.07
CA ASP A 177 -4.15 7.66 12.91
C ASP A 177 -3.80 7.82 11.41
N PHE A 178 -4.83 8.16 10.61
CA PHE A 178 -4.74 8.44 9.17
C PHE A 178 -4.88 9.93 8.86
#